data_AF-A0A3M1E8Q4-F1
#
_entry.id   AF-A0A3M1E8Q4-F1
#
_cell.length_a   1.000
_cell.length_b   1.000
_cell.length_c   1.000
_cell.angle_alpha   90.00
_cell.angle_beta   90.00
_cell.angle_gamma   90.00
#
_symmetry.space_group_name_H-M   'P 1'
#
loop_
_entity.id
_entity.type
_entity.pdbx_description
1 polymer ?
#
loop_
_entity_poly.entity_id
_entity_poly.type
_entity_poly.pdbx_seq_one_letter_code
_entity_poly.pdbx_strand_id
1 'polypeptide(L)'
;MLPFDLIDLFLGAITLLCLTGFVLLYCKLNRMTRQLTTLVDTREQPGEQAGQTAPDKPFDSALLGANMKSLLRQQANAATPTERYRFIRSLAAHGLEPQQIAEILNIGRGEAEQLVKLARLRVAAKPTEVAA
;
A
#
# COMPACT_ATOMS: atom_id res chain seq x y z
N MET A 1 -14.60 54.20 -20.35
CA MET A 1 -14.46 54.05 -18.87
C MET A 1 -15.26 52.82 -18.39
N LEU A 2 -15.04 51.66 -19.02
CA LEU A 2 -15.81 50.41 -18.77
C LEU A 2 -15.00 49.08 -18.85
N PRO A 3 -13.76 48.98 -19.41
CA PRO A 3 -13.12 47.67 -19.53
C PRO A 3 -12.52 47.16 -18.21
N PHE A 4 -12.22 48.06 -17.26
CA PHE A 4 -11.60 47.69 -15.99
C PHE A 4 -12.57 46.96 -15.04
N ASP A 5 -13.83 47.40 -14.96
CA ASP A 5 -14.84 46.74 -14.11
C ASP A 5 -15.12 45.30 -14.55
N LEU A 6 -15.05 45.03 -15.85
CA LEU A 6 -15.22 43.68 -16.39
C LEU A 6 -14.06 42.77 -15.96
N ILE A 7 -12.83 43.29 -15.99
CA ILE A 7 -11.62 42.55 -15.60
C ILE A 7 -11.66 42.21 -14.11
N ASP A 8 -12.04 43.17 -13.26
CA ASP A 8 -12.17 42.93 -11.81
C ASP A 8 -13.26 41.91 -11.48
N LEU A 9 -14.39 41.94 -12.20
CA LEU A 9 -15.45 40.93 -12.06
C LEU A 9 -14.96 39.53 -12.46
N PHE A 10 -14.23 39.40 -13.58
CA PHE A 10 -13.68 38.12 -14.02
C PHE A 10 -12.61 37.60 -13.05
N LEU A 11 -11.75 38.48 -12.54
CA LEU A 11 -10.73 38.11 -11.56
C LEU A 11 -11.36 37.64 -10.24
N GLY A 12 -12.41 38.31 -9.78
CA GLY A 12 -13.22 37.88 -8.64
C GLY A 12 -13.87 36.51 -8.86
N ALA A 13 -14.44 36.26 -10.05
CA ALA A 13 -15.04 34.98 -10.37
C ALA A 13 -14.02 33.83 -10.42
N ILE A 14 -12.85 34.06 -11.02
CA ILE A 14 -11.77 33.06 -11.12
C ILE A 14 -11.22 32.73 -9.73
N THR A 15 -10.98 33.74 -8.89
CA THR A 15 -10.46 33.51 -7.53
C THR A 15 -11.45 32.72 -6.68
N LEU A 16 -12.76 33.02 -6.76
CA LEU A 16 -13.81 32.23 -6.09
C LEU A 16 -13.86 30.78 -6.58
N LEU A 17 -13.72 30.56 -7.89
CA LEU A 17 -13.71 29.23 -8.48
C LEU A 17 -12.45 28.43 -8.05
N CYS A 18 -11.30 29.09 -7.99
CA CYS A 18 -10.06 28.49 -7.46
C CYS A 18 -10.19 28.14 -5.97
N LEU A 19 -10.75 29.04 -5.16
CA LEU A 19 -10.92 28.83 -3.72
C LEU A 19 -11.87 27.66 -3.43
N THR A 20 -13.01 27.63 -4.11
CA THR A 20 -13.98 26.54 -3.98
C THR A 20 -13.40 25.20 -4.44
N GLY A 21 -12.68 25.18 -5.58
CA GLY A 21 -11.96 24.01 -6.05
C GLY A 21 -10.91 23.52 -5.05
N PHE A 22 -10.13 24.45 -4.47
CA PHE A 22 -9.11 24.14 -3.47
C PHE A 22 -9.71 23.55 -2.20
N VAL A 23 -10.83 24.09 -1.71
CA VAL A 23 -11.55 23.57 -0.54
C VAL A 23 -12.06 22.14 -0.80
N LEU A 24 -12.62 21.87 -1.98
CA LEU A 24 -13.06 20.50 -2.33
C LEU A 24 -11.88 19.53 -2.40
N LEU A 25 -10.76 19.95 -2.99
CA LEU A 25 -9.55 19.15 -3.04
C LEU A 25 -9.01 18.88 -1.64
N TYR A 26 -8.95 19.91 -0.79
CA TYR A 26 -8.52 19.80 0.60
C TYR A 26 -9.42 18.85 1.40
N CYS A 27 -10.74 18.94 1.25
CA CYS A 27 -11.69 18.02 1.87
C CYS A 27 -11.49 16.58 1.38
N LYS A 28 -11.26 16.38 0.08
CA LYS A 28 -11.01 15.04 -0.49
C LYS A 28 -9.70 14.45 0.01
N LEU A 29 -8.63 15.25 0.03
CA LEU A 29 -7.32 14.89 0.58
C LEU A 29 -7.46 14.50 2.04
N ASN A 30 -8.10 15.35 2.85
CA ASN A 30 -8.29 15.10 4.27
C ASN A 30 -9.16 13.84 4.53
N ARG A 31 -10.16 13.59 3.68
CA ARG A 31 -10.95 12.35 3.71
C ARG A 31 -10.09 11.12 3.41
N MET A 32 -9.19 11.18 2.43
CA MET A 32 -8.25 10.10 2.13
C MET A 32 -7.20 9.94 3.23
N THR A 33 -6.67 11.03 3.78
CA THR A 33 -5.73 10.99 4.92
C THR A 33 -6.37 10.29 6.10
N ARG A 34 -7.64 10.57 6.42
CA ARG A 34 -8.38 9.85 7.46
C ARG A 34 -8.51 8.35 7.17
N GLN A 35 -8.71 7.96 5.92
CA GLN A 35 -8.74 6.53 5.55
C GLN A 35 -7.38 5.86 5.73
N LEU A 36 -6.30 6.54 5.35
CA LEU A 36 -4.94 6.04 5.61
C LEU A 36 -4.68 5.94 7.11
N THR A 37 -5.07 6.94 7.90
CA THR A 37 -4.92 6.90 9.36
C THR A 37 -5.69 5.74 9.94
N THR A 38 -6.94 5.48 9.54
CA THR A 38 -7.69 4.32 10.05
C THR A 38 -7.03 2.98 9.70
N LEU A 39 -6.39 2.87 8.52
CA LEU A 39 -5.70 1.65 8.10
C LEU A 39 -4.34 1.48 8.79
N VAL A 40 -3.67 2.59 9.12
CA VAL A 40 -2.44 2.60 9.92
C VAL A 40 -2.76 2.29 11.37
N ASP A 41 -3.81 2.85 11.94
CA ASP A 41 -4.27 2.61 13.31
C ASP A 41 -4.77 1.16 13.50
N THR A 42 -5.48 0.63 12.50
CA THR A 42 -5.83 -0.82 12.43
C THR A 42 -4.58 -1.71 12.33
N ARG A 43 -3.45 -1.19 11.83
CA ARG A 43 -2.19 -1.92 11.70
C ARG A 43 -1.26 -1.74 12.91
N GLU A 44 -1.41 -0.64 13.65
CA GLU A 44 -0.71 -0.34 14.91
C GLU A 44 -1.44 -0.84 16.16
N GLN A 45 -2.65 -1.40 16.03
CA GLN A 45 -3.25 -2.30 17.02
C GLN A 45 -2.98 -3.79 16.74
N PRO A 46 -1.76 -4.33 16.78
CA PRO A 46 -1.54 -5.76 16.95
C PRO A 46 -1.53 -6.19 18.44
N GLY A 47 -2.30 -5.54 19.33
CA GLY A 47 -2.16 -5.78 20.79
C GLY A 47 -3.37 -5.62 21.72
N GLU A 48 -4.38 -4.77 21.45
CA GLU A 48 -5.36 -4.38 22.49
C GLU A 48 -6.84 -4.72 22.19
N GLN A 49 -7.10 -5.73 21.34
CA GLN A 49 -8.41 -6.39 21.28
C GLN A 49 -8.32 -7.92 21.44
N ALA A 50 -7.30 -8.40 22.15
CA ALA A 50 -7.26 -9.77 22.70
C ALA A 50 -7.75 -9.80 24.17
N GLY A 51 -8.71 -8.93 24.50
CA GLY A 51 -9.19 -8.69 25.88
C GLY A 51 -10.61 -9.18 26.17
N GLN A 52 -11.18 -10.10 25.39
CA GLN A 52 -12.45 -10.74 25.72
C GLN A 52 -12.37 -12.26 25.52
N THR A 53 -11.95 -12.93 26.61
CA THR A 53 -12.42 -14.24 27.09
C THR A 53 -12.96 -15.21 26.03
N ALA A 54 -12.09 -16.08 25.50
CA ALA A 54 -12.43 -17.46 25.18
C ALA A 54 -11.14 -18.30 25.11
N PRO A 55 -11.14 -19.56 25.57
CA PRO A 55 -9.93 -20.34 25.76
C PRO A 55 -9.31 -20.71 24.42
N ASP A 56 -8.02 -20.42 24.31
CA ASP A 56 -6.99 -21.08 23.52
C ASP A 56 -7.47 -22.31 22.74
N LYS A 57 -8.02 -22.09 21.54
CA LYS A 57 -8.19 -23.14 20.54
C LYS A 57 -7.17 -22.89 19.44
N PRO A 58 -6.09 -23.70 19.36
CA PRO A 58 -5.07 -23.55 18.30
C PRO A 58 -5.67 -23.65 16.89
N PHE A 59 -6.87 -24.21 16.76
CA PHE A 59 -7.65 -24.27 15.54
C PHE A 59 -8.03 -22.89 14.97
N ASP A 60 -8.39 -21.91 15.82
CA ASP A 60 -8.75 -20.56 15.33
C ASP A 60 -7.53 -19.80 14.83
N SER A 61 -6.38 -19.96 15.49
CA SER A 61 -5.11 -19.37 15.02
C SER A 61 -4.65 -19.98 13.70
N ALA A 62 -4.81 -21.31 13.54
CA ALA A 62 -4.48 -22.01 12.31
C ALA A 62 -5.45 -21.68 11.17
N LEU A 63 -6.74 -21.51 11.46
CA LEU A 63 -7.75 -21.04 10.50
C LEU A 63 -7.48 -19.60 10.07
N LEU A 64 -7.14 -18.71 11.00
CA LEU A 64 -6.80 -17.32 10.71
C LEU A 64 -5.55 -17.25 9.83
N GLY A 65 -4.50 -18.03 10.17
CA GLY A 65 -3.29 -18.15 9.36
C GLY A 65 -3.55 -18.73 7.97
N ALA A 66 -4.42 -19.74 7.87
CA ALA A 66 -4.82 -20.33 6.59
C ALA A 66 -5.64 -19.35 5.73
N ASN A 67 -6.51 -18.56 6.36
CA ASN A 67 -7.33 -17.56 5.68
C ASN A 67 -6.46 -16.39 5.17
N MET A 68 -5.54 -15.90 6.00
CA MET A 68 -4.50 -14.94 5.60
C MET A 68 -3.68 -15.47 4.41
N LYS A 69 -3.22 -16.73 4.47
CA LYS A 69 -2.46 -17.36 3.37
C LYS A 69 -3.29 -17.48 2.09
N SER A 70 -4.58 -17.76 2.20
CA SER A 70 -5.53 -17.81 1.07
C SER A 70 -5.69 -16.44 0.41
N LEU A 71 -5.84 -15.37 1.19
CA LEU A 71 -5.97 -14.01 0.69
C LEU A 71 -4.69 -13.56 -0.05
N LEU A 72 -3.51 -13.82 0.52
CA LEU A 72 -2.23 -13.51 -0.13
C LEU A 72 -2.07 -14.29 -1.44
N ARG A 73 -2.56 -15.53 -1.50
CA ARG A 73 -2.56 -16.35 -2.71
C ARG A 73 -3.50 -15.82 -3.78
N GLN A 74 -4.72 -15.40 -3.42
CA GLN A 74 -5.67 -14.80 -4.36
C GLN A 74 -5.10 -13.52 -4.98
N GLN A 75 -4.48 -12.68 -4.15
CA GLN A 75 -3.88 -11.43 -4.61
C GLN A 75 -2.68 -11.67 -5.53
N ALA A 76 -1.87 -12.70 -5.27
CA ALA A 76 -0.74 -13.06 -6.13
C ALA A 76 -1.14 -13.71 -7.45
N ASN A 77 -2.27 -14.42 -7.49
CA ASN A 77 -2.78 -15.07 -8.72
C ASN A 77 -3.52 -14.10 -9.64
N ALA A 78 -4.15 -13.05 -9.09
CA ALA A 78 -4.79 -12.00 -9.87
C ALA A 78 -3.81 -10.92 -10.35
N ALA A 79 -2.57 -10.94 -9.85
CA ALA A 79 -1.55 -9.95 -10.15
C ALA A 79 -0.84 -10.22 -11.49
N THR A 80 -0.60 -9.15 -12.24
CA THR A 80 0.27 -9.19 -13.41
C THR A 80 1.69 -9.63 -13.01
N PRO A 81 2.52 -10.17 -13.93
CA PRO A 81 3.89 -10.62 -13.61
C PRO A 81 4.73 -9.56 -12.90
N THR A 82 4.54 -8.28 -13.26
CA THR A 82 5.19 -7.12 -12.65
C THR A 82 4.74 -6.89 -11.21
N GLU A 83 3.46 -7.04 -10.92
CA GLU A 83 2.90 -6.89 -9.57
C GLU A 83 3.31 -8.05 -8.66
N ARG A 84 3.35 -9.27 -9.20
CA ARG A 84 3.85 -10.46 -8.49
C ARG A 84 5.31 -10.25 -8.06
N TYR A 85 6.14 -9.68 -8.93
CA TYR A 85 7.51 -9.31 -8.59
C TYR A 85 7.59 -8.23 -7.49
N ARG A 86 6.74 -7.19 -7.54
CA ARG A 86 6.68 -6.17 -6.48
C ARG A 86 6.27 -6.77 -5.13
N PHE A 87 5.33 -7.70 -5.15
CA PHE A 87 4.86 -8.39 -3.97
C PHE A 87 5.96 -9.28 -3.35
N ILE A 88 6.66 -10.07 -4.18
CA ILE A 88 7.82 -10.87 -3.75
C ILE A 88 8.93 -9.99 -3.19
N ARG A 89 9.20 -8.84 -3.82
CA ARG A 89 10.16 -7.86 -3.29
C ARG A 89 9.75 -7.36 -1.91
N SER A 90 8.47 -7.08 -1.69
CA SER A 90 7.96 -6.65 -0.39
C SER A 90 8.15 -7.73 0.68
N LEU A 91 7.85 -8.99 0.35
CA LEU A 91 8.04 -10.14 1.24
C LEU A 91 9.52 -10.33 1.59
N ALA A 92 10.41 -10.28 0.60
CA ALA A 92 11.85 -10.40 0.81
C ALA A 92 12.41 -9.24 1.64
N ALA A 93 11.88 -8.02 1.49
CA ALA A 93 12.27 -6.86 2.29
C ALA A 93 11.81 -6.97 3.75
N HIS A 94 10.77 -7.75 4.03
CA HIS A 94 10.29 -8.04 5.39
C HIS A 94 11.00 -9.25 6.03
N GLY A 95 12.08 -9.74 5.41
CA GLY A 95 12.90 -10.82 5.96
C GLY A 95 12.36 -12.23 5.73
N LEU A 96 11.37 -12.41 4.85
CA LEU A 96 10.93 -13.76 4.50
C LEU A 96 11.98 -14.50 3.66
N GLU A 97 12.23 -15.74 4.04
CA GLU A 97 13.14 -16.63 3.32
C GLU A 97 12.50 -17.14 2.01
N PRO A 98 13.31 -17.43 0.97
CA PRO A 98 12.81 -17.90 -0.33
C PRO A 98 11.90 -19.14 -0.23
N GLN A 99 12.14 -20.04 0.73
CA GLN A 99 11.30 -21.21 0.94
C GLN A 99 9.90 -20.81 1.44
N GLN A 100 9.80 -19.85 2.35
CA GLN A 100 8.53 -19.36 2.87
C GLN A 100 7.74 -18.63 1.77
N ILE A 101 8.43 -17.87 0.92
CA ILE A 101 7.82 -17.20 -0.24
C ILE A 101 7.30 -18.24 -1.24
N ALA A 102 8.06 -19.30 -1.50
CA ALA A 102 7.64 -20.40 -2.37
C ALA A 102 6.35 -21.08 -1.85
N GLU A 103 6.25 -21.31 -0.55
CA GLU A 103 5.07 -21.89 0.09
C GLU A 103 3.85 -20.95 0.11
N ILE A 104 4.05 -19.65 0.25
CA ILE A 104 2.97 -18.64 0.26
C ILE A 104 2.42 -18.47 -1.16
N LEU A 105 3.31 -18.41 -2.15
CA LEU A 105 2.96 -18.13 -3.54
C LEU A 105 2.74 -19.38 -4.40
N ASN A 106 2.95 -20.56 -3.82
CA ASN A 106 2.90 -21.86 -4.48
C ASN A 106 3.69 -21.87 -5.80
N ILE A 107 4.92 -21.35 -5.74
CA ILE A 107 5.87 -21.31 -6.86
C ILE A 107 7.01 -22.30 -6.61
N GLY A 108 7.73 -22.66 -7.67
CA GLY A 108 8.90 -23.51 -7.54
C GLY A 108 9.95 -22.85 -6.64
N ARG A 109 10.61 -23.62 -5.78
CA ARG A 109 11.67 -23.11 -4.90
C ARG A 109 12.77 -22.37 -5.66
N GLY A 110 13.17 -22.90 -6.83
CA GLY A 110 14.15 -22.24 -7.70
C GLY A 110 13.66 -20.91 -8.27
N GLU A 111 12.37 -20.80 -8.59
CA GLU A 111 11.74 -19.56 -9.06
C GLU A 111 11.73 -18.50 -7.94
N ALA A 112 11.37 -18.89 -6.71
CA ALA A 112 11.41 -18.01 -5.54
C ALA A 112 12.84 -17.50 -5.25
N GLU A 113 13.84 -18.37 -5.29
CA GLU A 113 15.24 -18.00 -5.09
C GLU A 113 15.74 -17.01 -6.16
N GLN A 114 15.39 -17.23 -7.42
CA GLN A 114 15.72 -16.31 -8.52
C GLN A 114 15.06 -14.94 -8.33
N LEU A 115 13.78 -14.90 -7.99
CA LEU A 115 13.04 -13.66 -7.81
C LEU A 115 13.53 -12.87 -6.59
N VAL A 116 13.92 -13.54 -5.50
CA VAL A 116 14.55 -12.90 -4.34
C VAL A 116 15.93 -12.35 -4.68
N LYS A 117 16.76 -13.09 -5.44
CA LYS A 117 18.07 -12.59 -5.90
C LYS A 117 17.91 -11.35 -6.77
N LEU A 118 16.98 -11.36 -7.73
CA LEU A 118 16.65 -10.20 -8.57
C LEU A 118 16.17 -9.00 -7.73
N ALA A 119 15.31 -9.26 -6.74
CA ALA A 119 14.79 -8.24 -5.84
C ALA A 119 15.91 -7.53 -5.07
N ARG A 120 16.93 -8.27 -4.59
CA ARG A 120 18.09 -7.73 -3.89
C ARG A 120 19.02 -6.93 -4.81
N LEU A 121 19.27 -7.43 -6.03
CA LEU A 121 20.12 -6.74 -7.01
C LEU A 121 19.57 -5.37 -7.41
N ARG A 122 18.25 -5.22 -7.56
CA ARG A 122 17.64 -3.92 -7.90
C ARG A 122 17.74 -2.88 -6.77
N VAL A 123 17.78 -3.32 -5.50
CA VAL A 123 17.99 -2.42 -4.36
C VAL A 123 19.43 -1.90 -4.35
N ALA A 124 20.40 -2.78 -4.66
CA ALA A 124 21.81 -2.40 -4.80
C ALA A 124 22.09 -1.55 -6.05
N ALA A 125 21.32 -1.76 -7.13
CA ALA A 125 21.48 -1.06 -8.40
C ALA A 125 20.70 0.25 -8.51
N LYS A 126 20.21 0.85 -7.41
CA LYS A 126 19.74 2.24 -7.43
C LYS A 126 20.99 3.13 -7.45
N PRO A 127 21.40 3.71 -8.60
CA PRO A 127 22.53 4.61 -8.62
C PRO A 127 22.06 5.88 -7.92
N THR A 128 22.79 6.28 -6.89
CA THR A 128 22.98 7.69 -6.56
C THR A 128 23.54 8.39 -7.80
N GLU A 129 22.65 8.93 -8.63
CA GLU A 129 22.94 9.83 -9.76
C GLU A 129 21.74 10.77 -9.90
N VAL A 130 21.85 12.10 -10.02
CA VAL A 130 22.89 13.07 -9.72
C VAL A 130 22.10 14.34 -9.41
N ALA A 131 22.38 14.99 -8.30
CA ALA A 131 22.05 16.41 -8.14
C ALA A 131 23.01 17.18 -9.05
N ALA A 132 22.52 17.67 -10.18
CA ALA A 132 23.16 18.68 -11.02
C ALA A 132 22.08 19.63 -11.52
#